data_AF-A0A915M8T6-F1
#
_entry.id   AF-A0A915M8T6-F1
#
_cell.length_a   1.000
_cell.length_b   1.000
_cell.length_c   1.000
_cell.angle_alpha   90.00
_cell.angle_beta   90.00
_cell.angle_gamma   90.00
#
_symmetry.space_group_name_H-M   'P 1'
#
loop_
_entity.id
_entity.type
_entity.pdbx_description
1 polymer ?
#
loop_
_entity_poly.entity_id
_entity_poly.type
_entity_poly.pdbx_seq_one_letter_code
_entity_poly.pdbx_strand_id
1 'polypeptide(L)'
;MNSDNSKNITEEQQFDSIPLLDNQDFLPSLSLVFAVLMAFLCVAGTVTNTLSLIIFAKASSRRRSINVLLCGLSASDLSLCILALPVFSLAQLQHLIPGLPPSLANHLLVFCYPLCLMAQTMSVWMLVGITIDRWLAVCYPFSIRIHCTVKRARLIVLSTFLFSLFYNLVRFWEYRIDSNGEIVGLLRDDYLFMLLYQNLATTLSQFLLPLCVLCPLNLQVARSILAARERRKNMLWTELSSVEASSREQSTAAMMLVVVLGGEFI
;
A
#
# COMPACT_ATOMS: atom_id res chain seq x y z
N MET A 1 -17.19 37.95 52.98
CA MET A 1 -17.78 37.36 51.75
C MET A 1 -16.76 37.40 50.59
N ASN A 2 -15.49 37.04 50.85
CA ASN A 2 -14.38 37.30 49.91
C ASN A 2 -13.30 36.19 49.89
N SER A 3 -13.66 34.94 50.21
CA SER A 3 -12.71 33.82 50.31
C SER A 3 -12.85 32.76 49.20
N ASP A 4 -13.92 32.77 48.41
CA ASP A 4 -14.13 31.78 47.34
C ASP A 4 -13.55 32.23 46.00
N ASN A 5 -13.43 33.55 45.78
CA ASN A 5 -12.88 34.06 44.52
C ASN A 5 -11.35 33.90 44.44
N SER A 6 -10.64 33.77 45.58
CA SER A 6 -9.19 33.54 45.59
C SER A 6 -8.79 32.08 45.45
N LYS A 7 -9.75 31.13 45.47
CA LYS A 7 -9.47 29.71 45.21
C LYS A 7 -9.75 29.36 43.75
N ASN A 8 -10.78 29.95 43.15
CA ASN A 8 -11.08 29.77 41.73
C ASN A 8 -10.00 30.38 40.82
N ILE A 9 -9.41 31.52 41.20
CA ILE A 9 -8.31 32.13 40.43
C ILE A 9 -7.05 31.27 40.48
N THR A 10 -6.80 30.58 41.60
CA THR A 10 -5.62 29.71 41.75
C THR A 10 -5.79 28.36 41.05
N GLU A 11 -7.02 27.83 40.97
CA GLU A 11 -7.30 26.58 40.24
C GLU A 11 -7.31 26.77 38.71
N GLU A 12 -7.81 27.90 38.20
CA GLU A 12 -7.70 28.21 36.75
C GLU A 12 -6.24 28.46 36.33
N GLN A 13 -5.41 29.10 37.17
CA GLN A 13 -3.99 29.31 36.85
C GLN A 13 -3.13 28.04 36.95
N GLN A 14 -3.57 27.02 37.69
CA GLN A 14 -2.85 25.75 37.85
C GLN A 14 -3.12 24.78 36.67
N PHE A 15 -4.22 24.93 35.93
CA PHE A 15 -4.52 24.08 34.77
C PHE A 15 -3.85 24.58 33.47
N ASP A 16 -3.50 25.86 33.40
CA ASP A 16 -2.75 26.47 32.28
C ASP A 16 -1.22 26.27 32.39
N SER A 17 -0.75 25.57 33.42
CA SER A 17 0.68 25.28 33.62
C SER A 17 0.93 23.78 33.77
N ILE A 18 0.57 23.02 32.73
CA ILE A 18 1.31 21.78 32.42
C ILE A 18 2.57 22.20 31.66
N PRO A 19 3.77 22.11 32.24
CA PRO A 19 5.03 22.37 31.54
C PRO A 19 5.41 21.16 30.68
N LEU A 20 4.51 20.79 29.77
CA LEU A 20 4.76 19.86 28.68
C LEU A 20 4.27 20.58 27.43
N LEU A 21 5.04 21.56 26.99
CA LEU A 21 5.38 21.81 25.58
C LEU A 21 6.10 23.17 25.50
N ASP A 22 7.27 23.31 26.13
CA ASP A 22 8.27 24.32 25.73
C ASP A 22 8.83 23.88 24.36
N ASN A 23 8.03 24.07 23.31
CA ASN A 23 8.12 23.35 22.03
C ASN A 23 8.36 24.27 20.84
N GLN A 24 9.11 25.35 21.04
CA GLN A 24 9.49 26.20 19.92
C GLN A 24 10.50 25.48 19.00
N ASP A 25 11.32 24.56 19.54
CA ASP A 25 12.35 23.81 18.77
C ASP A 25 11.97 22.35 18.44
N PHE A 26 11.01 21.75 19.17
CA PHE A 26 10.65 20.34 18.99
C PHE A 26 9.86 20.09 17.70
N LEU A 27 8.87 20.94 17.39
CA LEU A 27 8.04 20.79 16.19
C LEU A 27 8.84 20.92 14.89
N PRO A 28 9.73 21.93 14.74
CA PRO A 28 10.63 22.01 13.58
C PRO A 28 11.56 20.80 13.47
N SER A 29 12.18 20.38 14.58
CA SER A 29 13.07 19.22 14.61
C SER A 29 12.36 17.93 14.19
N LEU A 30 11.15 17.70 14.71
CA LEU A 30 10.33 16.55 14.35
C LEU A 30 9.91 16.58 12.88
N SER A 31 9.51 17.74 12.36
CA SER A 31 9.16 17.91 10.95
C SER A 31 10.34 17.62 10.02
N LEU A 32 11.56 18.00 10.44
CA LEU A 32 12.78 17.72 9.70
C LEU A 32 13.09 16.21 9.68
N VAL A 33 12.95 15.54 10.82
CA VAL A 33 13.11 14.08 10.91
C VAL A 33 12.13 13.37 9.96
N PHE A 34 10.85 13.75 9.97
CA PHE A 34 9.87 13.17 9.04
C PHE A 34 10.19 13.47 7.57
N ALA A 35 10.66 14.68 7.25
CA ALA A 35 11.05 15.04 5.90
C ALA A 35 12.23 14.21 5.39
N VAL A 36 13.24 13.96 6.23
CA VAL A 36 14.41 13.11 5.92
C VAL A 36 14.00 11.64 5.76
N LEU A 37 13.17 11.12 6.67
CA LEU A 37 12.64 9.76 6.57
C LEU A 37 11.82 9.59 5.29
N MET A 38 10.95 10.55 4.96
CA MET A 38 10.16 10.55 3.73
C MET A 38 11.07 10.58 2.49
N ALA A 39 12.11 11.40 2.49
CA ALA A 39 13.07 11.45 1.39
C ALA A 39 13.77 10.10 1.18
N PHE A 40 14.22 9.46 2.27
CA PHE A 40 14.81 8.13 2.22
C PHE A 40 13.83 7.09 1.67
N LEU A 41 12.58 7.07 2.15
CA LEU A 41 11.54 6.17 1.66
C LEU A 41 11.22 6.40 0.18
N CYS A 42 11.20 7.65 -0.28
CA CYS A 42 10.99 7.97 -1.70
C CYS A 42 12.16 7.50 -2.57
N VAL A 43 13.41 7.62 -2.10
CA VAL A 43 14.58 7.09 -2.83
C VAL A 43 14.55 5.56 -2.89
N ALA A 44 14.29 4.89 -1.77
CA ALA A 44 14.13 3.44 -1.77
C ALA A 44 12.94 2.98 -2.65
N GLY A 45 11.83 3.71 -2.56
CA GLY A 45 10.61 3.48 -3.33
C GLY A 45 10.81 3.66 -4.83
N THR A 46 11.50 4.73 -5.26
CA THR A 46 11.83 4.93 -6.68
C THR A 46 12.68 3.79 -7.24
N VAL A 47 13.71 3.35 -6.52
CA VAL A 47 14.57 2.22 -6.95
C VAL A 47 13.76 0.92 -7.08
N THR A 48 13.02 0.56 -6.04
CA THR A 48 12.25 -0.70 -5.99
C THR A 48 11.12 -0.72 -7.02
N ASN A 49 10.40 0.39 -7.18
CA ASN A 49 9.32 0.49 -8.16
C ASN A 49 9.81 0.59 -9.59
N THR A 50 10.98 1.21 -9.84
CA THR A 50 11.61 1.21 -11.18
C THR A 50 11.97 -0.21 -11.60
N LEU A 51 12.64 -0.97 -10.72
CA LEU A 51 12.97 -2.38 -11.01
C LEU A 51 11.72 -3.22 -11.25
N SER A 52 10.71 -3.07 -10.41
CA SER A 52 9.42 -3.77 -10.56
C SER A 52 8.75 -3.41 -11.89
N LEU A 53 8.74 -2.13 -12.25
CA LEU A 53 8.17 -1.64 -13.51
C LEU A 53 8.91 -2.23 -14.71
N ILE A 54 10.24 -2.27 -14.72
CA ILE A 54 11.04 -2.89 -15.79
C ILE A 54 10.68 -4.37 -15.95
N ILE A 55 10.58 -5.11 -14.85
CA ILE A 55 10.25 -6.54 -14.84
C ILE A 55 8.84 -6.78 -15.38
N PHE A 56 7.85 -6.02 -14.91
CA PHE A 56 6.45 -6.24 -15.27
C PHE A 56 6.07 -5.63 -16.62
N ALA A 57 6.77 -4.59 -17.10
CA ALA A 57 6.53 -3.98 -18.41
C ALA A 57 6.96 -4.89 -19.58
N LYS A 58 7.88 -5.84 -19.35
CA LYS A 58 8.34 -6.78 -20.37
C LYS A 58 7.17 -7.55 -21.01
N ALA A 59 7.16 -7.65 -22.34
CA ALA A 59 6.07 -8.28 -23.09
C ALA A 59 5.81 -9.75 -22.67
N SER A 60 6.86 -10.49 -22.28
CA SER A 60 6.72 -11.85 -21.74
C SER A 60 5.98 -11.88 -20.39
N SER A 61 6.15 -10.85 -19.57
CA SER A 61 5.55 -10.73 -18.24
C SER A 61 4.06 -10.33 -18.32
N ARG A 62 3.71 -9.40 -19.21
CA ARG A 62 2.33 -8.89 -19.38
C ARG A 62 1.30 -9.88 -19.93
N ARG A 63 1.67 -11.17 -20.05
CA ARG A 63 0.76 -12.26 -20.44
C ARG A 63 -0.18 -12.68 -19.32
N ARG A 64 0.13 -12.34 -18.06
CA ARG A 64 -0.71 -12.64 -16.88
C ARG A 64 -1.41 -11.37 -16.38
N SER A 65 -2.68 -11.47 -15.97
CA SER A 65 -3.47 -10.35 -15.42
C SER A 65 -2.73 -9.67 -14.26
N ILE A 66 -2.26 -10.46 -13.30
CA ILE A 66 -1.55 -9.98 -12.12
C ILE A 66 -0.32 -9.14 -12.47
N ASN A 67 0.45 -9.52 -13.50
CA ASN A 67 1.64 -8.76 -13.89
C ASN A 67 1.28 -7.42 -14.55
N VAL A 68 0.12 -7.33 -15.22
CA VAL A 68 -0.39 -6.05 -15.74
C VAL A 68 -0.82 -5.14 -14.59
N LEU A 69 -1.50 -5.70 -13.58
CA LEU A 69 -1.89 -4.93 -12.39
C LEU A 69 -0.68 -4.49 -11.58
N LEU A 70 0.31 -5.36 -11.37
CA LEU A 70 1.57 -5.02 -10.71
C LEU A 70 2.37 -3.97 -11.50
N CYS A 71 2.34 -4.02 -12.83
CA CYS A 71 2.93 -2.98 -13.67
C CYS A 71 2.26 -1.62 -13.43
N GLY A 72 0.93 -1.59 -13.34
CA GLY A 72 0.17 -0.36 -13.02
C GLY A 72 0.49 0.17 -11.63
N LEU A 73 0.56 -0.72 -10.63
CA LEU A 73 0.92 -0.37 -9.26
C LEU A 73 2.35 0.20 -9.17
N SER A 74 3.33 -0.47 -9.77
CA SER A 74 4.71 0.03 -9.79
C SER A 74 4.85 1.36 -10.52
N ALA A 75 4.06 1.60 -11.58
CA ALA A 75 4.04 2.91 -12.24
C ALA A 75 3.46 3.99 -11.31
N SER A 76 2.34 3.74 -10.64
CA SER A 76 1.74 4.70 -9.70
C SER A 76 2.63 4.97 -8.49
N ASP A 77 3.27 3.96 -7.93
CA ASP A 77 4.17 4.10 -6.78
C ASP A 77 5.45 4.84 -7.17
N LEU A 78 5.98 4.59 -8.37
CA LEU A 78 7.11 5.35 -8.90
C LEU A 78 6.75 6.84 -9.07
N SER A 79 5.60 7.14 -9.69
CA SER A 79 5.12 8.51 -9.81
C SER A 79 4.91 9.16 -8.44
N LEU A 80 4.33 8.43 -7.48
CA LEU A 80 4.13 8.91 -6.12
C LEU A 80 5.47 9.27 -5.46
N CYS A 81 6.47 8.40 -5.49
CA CYS A 81 7.77 8.68 -4.87
C CYS A 81 8.48 9.88 -5.52
N ILE A 82 8.39 10.04 -6.85
CA ILE A 82 8.97 11.20 -7.56
C ILE A 82 8.27 12.50 -7.15
N LEU A 83 6.94 12.48 -7.06
CA LEU A 83 6.12 13.67 -6.75
C LEU A 83 6.09 14.00 -5.25
N ALA A 84 6.29 13.02 -4.38
CA ALA A 84 6.31 13.21 -2.93
C ALA A 84 7.56 13.98 -2.45
N LEU A 85 8.71 13.81 -3.12
CA LEU A 85 9.94 14.54 -2.79
C LEU A 85 9.78 16.07 -2.84
N PRO A 86 9.33 16.69 -3.94
CA PRO A 86 9.13 18.14 -3.98
C PRO A 86 8.01 18.61 -3.04
N VAL A 87 6.99 17.79 -2.80
CA VAL A 87 5.82 18.16 -1.99
C VAL A 87 6.12 18.14 -0.48
N PHE A 88 6.80 17.10 0.02
CA PHE A 88 6.96 16.89 1.47
C PHE A 88 8.36 17.17 2.00
N SER A 89 9.39 17.14 1.15
CA SER A 89 10.78 17.26 1.60
C SER A 89 11.39 18.60 1.22
N LEU A 90 11.06 19.18 0.05
CA LEU A 90 11.78 20.35 -0.47
C LEU A 90 11.63 21.60 0.40
N ALA A 91 10.44 21.86 0.97
CA ALA A 91 10.19 22.99 1.85
C ALA A 91 10.98 22.91 3.18
N GLN A 92 11.24 21.71 3.69
CA GLN A 92 12.05 21.53 4.91
C GLN A 92 13.55 21.44 4.58
N LEU A 93 13.90 20.85 3.44
CA LEU A 93 15.28 20.68 3.00
C LEU A 93 15.90 21.95 2.42
N GLN A 94 15.12 22.95 2.00
CA GLN A 94 15.66 24.24 1.57
C GLN A 94 16.50 24.92 2.66
N HIS A 95 16.18 24.68 3.93
CA HIS A 95 16.97 25.16 5.08
C HIS A 95 18.36 24.50 5.15
N LEU A 96 18.52 23.32 4.54
CA LEU A 96 19.77 22.56 4.50
C LEU A 96 20.52 22.70 3.16
N ILE A 97 19.86 23.14 2.09
CA ILE A 97 20.43 23.26 0.74
C ILE A 97 20.47 24.76 0.35
N PRO A 98 21.59 25.46 0.61
CA PRO A 98 21.71 26.86 0.22
C PRO A 98 21.67 27.02 -1.31
N GLY A 99 20.82 27.92 -1.80
CA GLY A 99 20.76 28.30 -3.22
C GLY A 99 19.47 27.91 -3.96
N LEU A 100 18.53 27.22 -3.33
CA LEU A 100 17.23 26.95 -3.94
C LEU A 100 16.30 28.19 -3.79
N PRO A 101 15.76 28.75 -4.89
CA PRO A 101 14.85 29.89 -4.78
C PRO A 101 13.50 29.45 -4.18
N PRO A 102 12.99 30.13 -3.13
CA PRO A 102 11.72 29.78 -2.49
C PRO A 102 10.53 29.78 -3.45
N SER A 103 10.55 30.68 -4.43
CA SER A 103 9.51 30.78 -5.46
C SER A 103 9.40 29.50 -6.31
N LEU A 104 10.52 28.85 -6.64
CA LEU A 104 10.52 27.59 -7.39
C LEU A 104 9.96 26.45 -6.55
N ALA A 105 10.33 26.38 -5.27
CA ALA A 105 9.82 25.37 -4.35
C ALA A 105 8.29 25.47 -4.20
N ASN A 106 7.78 26.70 -4.06
CA ASN A 106 6.34 26.96 -3.96
C ASN A 106 5.58 26.57 -5.25
N HIS A 107 6.14 26.88 -6.43
CA HIS A 107 5.55 26.47 -7.72
C HIS A 107 5.52 24.96 -7.89
N LEU A 108 6.62 24.27 -7.55
CA LEU A 108 6.68 22.82 -7.59
C LEU A 108 5.69 22.20 -6.62
N LEU A 109 5.54 22.73 -5.42
CA LEU A 109 4.58 22.21 -4.44
C LEU A 109 3.15 22.32 -4.96
N VAL A 110 2.73 23.51 -5.41
CA VAL A 110 1.34 23.75 -5.88
C VAL A 110 0.99 22.85 -7.07
N PHE A 111 1.95 22.63 -8.00
CA PHE A 111 1.71 21.80 -9.17
C PHE A 111 1.85 20.29 -8.91
N CYS A 112 2.85 19.87 -8.12
CA CYS A 112 3.10 18.46 -7.83
C CYS A 112 2.12 17.90 -6.79
N TYR A 113 1.54 18.73 -5.91
CA TYR A 113 0.64 18.27 -4.85
C TYR A 113 -0.60 17.51 -5.40
N PRO A 114 -1.40 18.07 -6.34
CA PRO A 114 -2.52 17.35 -6.94
C PRO A 114 -2.08 16.04 -7.62
N LEU A 115 -1.00 16.08 -8.39
CA LEU A 115 -0.45 14.92 -9.09
C LEU A 115 0.00 13.82 -8.11
N CYS A 116 0.60 14.21 -6.98
CA CYS A 116 1.02 13.32 -5.91
C CYS A 116 -0.20 12.58 -5.33
N LEU A 117 -1.29 13.29 -5.03
CA LEU A 117 -2.53 12.70 -4.54
C LEU A 117 -3.22 11.79 -5.57
N MET A 118 -3.13 12.13 -6.86
CA MET A 118 -3.62 11.27 -7.94
C MET A 118 -2.83 9.96 -8.01
N ALA A 119 -1.50 10.03 -7.92
CA ALA A 119 -0.63 8.85 -7.89
C ALA A 119 -0.88 7.98 -6.65
N GLN A 120 -1.04 8.61 -5.48
CA GLN A 120 -1.42 7.94 -4.23
C GLN A 120 -2.77 7.21 -4.36
N THR A 121 -3.79 7.91 -4.84
CA THR A 121 -5.13 7.33 -5.05
C THR A 121 -5.06 6.16 -6.01
N MET A 122 -4.32 6.31 -7.13
CA MET A 122 -4.14 5.23 -8.08
C MET A 122 -3.51 4.00 -7.42
N SER A 123 -2.45 4.18 -6.63
CA SER A 123 -1.78 3.08 -5.92
C SER A 123 -2.73 2.31 -4.99
N VAL A 124 -3.49 3.02 -4.15
CA VAL A 124 -4.44 2.41 -3.21
C VAL A 124 -5.50 1.57 -3.95
N TRP A 125 -6.09 2.13 -5.00
CA TRP A 125 -7.13 1.43 -5.76
C TRP A 125 -6.57 0.33 -6.66
N MET A 126 -5.29 0.42 -7.07
CA MET A 126 -4.57 -0.68 -7.72
C MET A 126 -4.38 -1.86 -6.78
N LEU A 127 -4.06 -1.63 -5.50
CA LEU A 127 -3.99 -2.70 -4.49
C LEU A 127 -5.34 -3.40 -4.28
N VAL A 128 -6.44 -2.63 -4.27
CA VAL A 128 -7.80 -3.18 -4.23
C VAL A 128 -8.04 -4.06 -5.46
N GLY A 129 -7.74 -3.57 -6.67
CA GLY A 129 -7.88 -4.33 -7.92
C GLY A 129 -7.05 -5.63 -7.93
N ILE A 130 -5.80 -5.58 -7.46
CA ILE A 130 -4.93 -6.76 -7.31
C ILE A 130 -5.56 -7.77 -6.34
N THR A 131 -6.08 -7.30 -5.22
CA THR A 131 -6.68 -8.18 -4.20
C THR A 131 -7.93 -8.87 -4.73
N ILE A 132 -8.76 -8.15 -5.49
CA ILE A 132 -9.93 -8.73 -6.17
C ILE A 132 -9.51 -9.76 -7.22
N ASP A 133 -8.51 -9.48 -8.07
CA ASP A 133 -8.00 -10.45 -9.05
C ASP A 133 -7.47 -11.73 -8.37
N ARG A 134 -6.74 -11.58 -7.26
CA ARG A 134 -6.27 -12.72 -6.45
C ARG A 134 -7.40 -13.51 -5.83
N TRP A 135 -8.40 -12.82 -5.27
CA TRP A 135 -9.57 -13.47 -4.68
C TRP A 135 -10.35 -14.26 -5.73
N LEU A 136 -10.58 -13.69 -6.92
CA LEU A 136 -11.22 -14.40 -8.03
C LEU A 136 -10.43 -15.64 -8.45
N ALA A 137 -9.10 -15.55 -8.53
CA ALA A 137 -8.26 -16.69 -8.87
C ALA A 137 -8.33 -17.82 -7.84
N VAL A 138 -8.52 -17.47 -6.57
CA VAL A 138 -8.63 -18.41 -5.46
C VAL A 138 -10.02 -19.05 -5.37
N CYS A 139 -11.09 -18.27 -5.51
CA CYS A 139 -12.46 -18.75 -5.42
C CYS A 139 -12.89 -19.55 -6.65
N TYR A 140 -12.33 -19.24 -7.83
CA TYR A 140 -12.71 -19.87 -9.10
C TYR A 140 -11.51 -20.52 -9.81
N PRO A 141 -10.84 -21.52 -9.20
CA PRO A 141 -9.59 -22.10 -9.72
C PRO A 141 -9.75 -22.72 -11.12
N PHE A 142 -10.93 -23.28 -11.44
CA PHE A 142 -11.22 -23.87 -12.75
C PHE A 142 -11.63 -22.83 -13.81
N SER A 143 -11.93 -21.59 -13.41
CA SER A 143 -12.37 -20.52 -14.31
C SER A 143 -11.39 -19.33 -14.33
N ILE A 144 -10.16 -19.51 -13.83
CA ILE A 144 -9.11 -18.46 -13.83
C ILE A 144 -8.91 -17.85 -15.22
N ARG A 145 -8.93 -18.67 -16.28
CA ARG A 145 -8.76 -18.19 -17.67
C ARG A 145 -9.87 -17.25 -18.14
N ILE A 146 -11.04 -17.29 -17.51
CA ILE A 146 -12.20 -16.45 -17.82
C ILE A 146 -12.19 -15.19 -16.96
N HIS A 147 -11.88 -15.32 -15.66
CA HIS A 147 -11.95 -14.21 -14.71
C HIS A 147 -10.69 -13.34 -14.69
N CYS A 148 -9.50 -13.93 -14.75
CA CYS A 148 -8.20 -13.27 -14.63
C CYS A 148 -7.56 -13.07 -16.01
N THR A 149 -8.19 -12.25 -16.85
CA THR A 149 -7.70 -11.96 -18.21
C THR A 149 -6.90 -10.65 -18.27
N VAL A 150 -5.93 -10.59 -19.19
CA VAL A 150 -5.16 -9.37 -19.47
C VAL A 150 -6.05 -8.20 -19.90
N LYS A 151 -7.14 -8.48 -20.65
CA LYS A 151 -8.09 -7.44 -21.06
C LYS A 151 -8.78 -6.80 -19.86
N ARG A 152 -9.27 -7.61 -18.92
CA ARG A 152 -9.88 -7.11 -17.67
C ARG A 152 -8.87 -6.37 -16.80
N ALA A 153 -7.65 -6.90 -16.66
CA ALA A 153 -6.59 -6.20 -15.91
C ALA A 153 -6.28 -4.81 -16.48
N ARG A 154 -6.19 -4.67 -17.82
CA ARG A 154 -6.01 -3.36 -18.47
C ARG A 154 -7.18 -2.42 -18.23
N LEU A 155 -8.41 -2.96 -18.27
CA LEU A 155 -9.60 -2.18 -17.94
C LEU A 155 -9.56 -1.69 -16.50
N ILE A 156 -9.18 -2.55 -15.54
CA ILE A 156 -9.02 -2.16 -14.12
C ILE A 156 -7.98 -1.03 -14.01
N VAL A 157 -6.81 -1.17 -14.62
CA VAL A 157 -5.77 -0.12 -14.61
C VAL A 157 -6.31 1.20 -15.17
N LEU A 158 -6.97 1.15 -16.33
CA LEU A 158 -7.53 2.35 -16.97
C LEU A 158 -8.64 3.00 -16.12
N SER A 159 -9.57 2.20 -15.61
CA SER A 159 -10.66 2.70 -14.76
C SER A 159 -10.12 3.31 -13.47
N THR A 160 -9.12 2.68 -12.84
CA THR A 160 -8.47 3.22 -11.64
C THR A 160 -7.73 4.52 -11.92
N PHE A 161 -7.04 4.61 -13.06
CA PHE A 161 -6.37 5.85 -13.49
C PHE A 161 -7.38 6.98 -13.75
N LEU A 162 -8.49 6.70 -14.44
CA LEU A 162 -9.52 7.70 -14.68
C LEU A 162 -10.20 8.12 -13.38
N PHE A 163 -10.50 7.17 -12.49
CA PHE A 163 -11.03 7.47 -11.16
C PHE A 163 -10.09 8.36 -10.37
N SER A 164 -8.79 8.03 -10.29
CA SER A 164 -7.82 8.85 -9.56
C SER A 164 -7.65 10.25 -10.17
N LEU A 165 -7.72 10.36 -11.50
CA LEU A 165 -7.67 11.62 -12.23
C LEU A 165 -8.88 12.51 -11.89
N PHE A 166 -10.09 12.01 -12.09
CA PHE A 166 -11.31 12.80 -11.87
C PHE A 166 -11.57 13.09 -10.39
N TYR A 167 -11.34 12.11 -9.51
CA TYR A 167 -11.54 12.28 -8.07
C TYR A 167 -10.67 13.39 -7.52
N ASN A 168 -9.42 13.53 -7.97
CA ASN A 168 -8.47 14.54 -7.50
C ASN A 168 -8.37 15.77 -8.40
N LEU A 169 -9.15 15.89 -9.48
CA LEU A 169 -9.03 17.01 -10.41
C LEU A 169 -9.28 18.36 -9.73
N VAL A 170 -10.22 18.40 -8.79
CA VAL A 170 -10.54 19.61 -8.01
C VAL A 170 -9.36 20.09 -7.15
N ARG A 171 -8.38 19.21 -6.84
CA ARG A 171 -7.19 19.54 -6.04
C ARG A 171 -6.31 20.61 -6.68
N PHE A 172 -6.34 20.74 -8.02
CA PHE A 172 -5.60 21.79 -8.72
C PHE A 172 -6.07 23.21 -8.36
N TRP A 173 -7.27 23.36 -7.79
CA TRP A 173 -7.82 24.62 -7.32
C TRP A 173 -7.78 24.76 -5.78
N GLU A 174 -7.02 23.92 -5.07
CA GLU A 174 -6.88 24.09 -3.62
C GLU A 174 -5.96 25.24 -3.23
N TYR A 175 -4.90 25.44 -4.01
CA TYR A 175 -3.85 26.42 -3.72
C TYR A 175 -3.57 27.28 -4.94
N ARG A 176 -3.12 28.50 -4.69
CA ARG A 176 -2.58 29.42 -5.70
C ARG A 176 -1.39 30.16 -5.11
N ILE A 177 -0.59 30.75 -6.00
CA ILE A 177 0.54 31.60 -5.61
C ILE A 177 0.09 33.05 -5.73
N ASP A 178 0.27 33.83 -4.67
CA ASP A 178 -0.06 35.25 -4.65
C ASP A 178 1.04 36.11 -5.32
N SER A 179 0.83 37.43 -5.37
CA SER A 179 1.80 38.36 -5.95
C SER A 179 3.12 38.45 -5.19
N ASN A 180 3.16 38.00 -3.93
CA ASN A 180 4.35 37.95 -3.09
C ASN A 180 5.13 36.65 -3.26
N GLY A 181 4.59 35.69 -4.02
CA GLY A 181 5.18 34.36 -4.19
C GLY A 181 4.80 33.37 -3.09
N GLU A 182 3.84 33.71 -2.24
CA GLU A 182 3.37 32.90 -1.12
C GLU A 182 2.23 31.98 -1.55
N ILE A 183 2.16 30.81 -0.92
CA ILE A 183 1.10 29.82 -1.17
C ILE A 183 -0.13 30.20 -0.34
N VAL A 184 -1.24 30.48 -1.02
CA VAL A 184 -2.51 30.83 -0.37
C VAL A 184 -3.61 29.82 -0.75
N GLY A 185 -4.52 29.57 0.19
CA GLY A 185 -5.69 28.72 -0.04
C GLY A 185 -6.67 29.36 -1.02
N LEU A 186 -7.33 28.53 -1.82
CA LEU A 186 -8.46 28.94 -2.65
C LEU A 186 -9.71 28.16 -2.23
N LEU A 187 -9.83 26.89 -2.64
CA LEU A 187 -10.88 26.01 -2.10
C LEU A 187 -10.56 25.54 -0.68
N ARG A 188 -9.28 25.53 -0.30
CA ARG A 188 -8.84 25.04 1.00
C ARG A 188 -9.32 25.91 2.17
N ASP A 189 -9.59 27.19 1.93
CA ASP A 189 -10.08 28.10 2.96
C ASP A 189 -11.59 27.95 3.20
N ASP A 190 -12.30 27.24 2.31
CA ASP A 190 -13.71 26.94 2.47
C ASP A 190 -13.91 25.77 3.46
N TYR A 191 -14.65 26.05 4.54
CA TYR A 191 -14.92 25.08 5.61
C TYR A 191 -15.69 23.85 5.11
N LEU A 192 -16.66 24.03 4.21
CA LEU A 192 -17.50 22.93 3.72
C LEU A 192 -16.68 22.02 2.80
N PHE A 193 -15.83 22.59 1.95
CA PHE A 193 -14.88 21.84 1.13
C PHE A 193 -13.90 21.04 2.01
N MET A 194 -13.37 21.67 3.07
CA MET A 194 -12.47 21.00 4.01
C MET A 194 -13.16 19.82 4.73
N LEU A 195 -14.37 20.03 5.23
CA LEU A 195 -15.10 18.99 5.97
C LEU A 195 -15.58 17.85 5.07
N LEU A 196 -16.25 18.16 3.96
CA LEU A 196 -16.89 17.14 3.13
C LEU A 196 -15.91 16.43 2.22
N TYR A 197 -15.01 17.17 1.56
CA TYR A 197 -14.14 16.60 0.52
C TYR A 197 -12.76 16.22 1.08
N GLN A 198 -12.05 17.15 1.71
CA GLN A 198 -10.72 16.88 2.28
C GLN A 198 -10.78 15.88 3.43
N ASN A 199 -11.74 15.99 4.34
CA ASN A 199 -11.86 15.07 5.47
C ASN A 199 -12.74 13.87 5.11
N LEU A 200 -14.06 14.03 5.05
CA LEU A 200 -14.99 12.90 4.98
C LEU A 200 -14.79 12.04 3.73
N ALA A 201 -14.83 12.63 2.54
CA ALA A 201 -14.71 11.87 1.29
C ALA A 201 -13.34 11.21 1.14
N THR A 202 -12.26 11.90 1.50
CA THR A 202 -10.90 11.35 1.42
C THR A 202 -10.68 10.24 2.44
N THR A 203 -11.14 10.40 3.68
CA THR A 203 -11.05 9.36 4.71
C THR A 203 -11.82 8.11 4.28
N LEU A 204 -13.04 8.29 3.76
CA LEU A 204 -13.85 7.17 3.28
C LEU A 204 -13.21 6.46 2.08
N SER A 205 -12.77 7.21 1.07
CA SER A 205 -12.30 6.63 -0.20
C SER A 205 -10.88 6.08 -0.15
N GLN A 206 -9.98 6.68 0.64
CA GLN A 206 -8.57 6.29 0.69
C GLN A 206 -8.25 5.32 1.82
N PHE A 207 -9.08 5.28 2.88
CA PHE A 207 -8.83 4.42 4.04
C PHE A 207 -9.96 3.43 4.28
N LEU A 208 -11.17 3.90 4.61
CA LEU A 208 -12.23 3.01 5.09
C LEU A 208 -12.69 2.01 4.01
N LEU A 209 -13.02 2.48 2.81
CA LEU A 209 -13.46 1.61 1.71
C LEU A 209 -12.35 0.63 1.28
N PRO A 210 -11.10 1.04 1.01
CA PRO A 210 -10.01 0.11 0.72
C PRO A 210 -9.81 -0.91 1.83
N LEU A 211 -9.79 -0.52 3.11
CA LEU A 211 -9.61 -1.45 4.23
C LEU A 211 -10.76 -2.46 4.34
N CYS A 212 -12.00 -1.99 4.19
CA CYS A 212 -13.17 -2.86 4.20
C CYS A 212 -13.16 -3.90 3.08
N VAL A 213 -12.49 -3.62 1.95
CA VAL A 213 -12.33 -4.59 0.85
C VAL A 213 -11.09 -5.45 1.04
N LEU A 214 -9.95 -4.85 1.38
CA LEU A 214 -8.66 -5.52 1.49
C LEU A 214 -8.63 -6.53 2.63
N CYS A 215 -9.13 -6.19 3.82
CA CYS A 215 -9.07 -7.07 4.99
C CYS A 215 -9.82 -8.40 4.78
N PRO A 216 -11.12 -8.43 4.42
CA PRO A 216 -11.84 -9.69 4.27
C PRO A 216 -11.35 -10.49 3.07
N LEU A 217 -11.02 -9.84 1.94
CA LEU A 217 -10.56 -10.55 0.75
C LEU A 217 -9.17 -11.16 0.96
N ASN A 218 -8.23 -10.43 1.56
CA ASN A 218 -6.90 -10.99 1.86
C ASN A 218 -7.00 -12.10 2.91
N LEU A 219 -7.92 -12.01 3.88
CA LEU A 219 -8.17 -13.10 4.83
C LEU A 219 -8.70 -14.36 4.13
N GLN A 220 -9.65 -14.21 3.21
CA GLN A 220 -10.16 -15.33 2.41
C GLN A 220 -9.05 -15.96 1.56
N VAL A 221 -8.28 -15.13 0.84
CA VAL A 221 -7.14 -15.58 0.04
C VAL A 221 -6.13 -16.35 0.90
N ALA A 222 -5.77 -15.82 2.07
CA ALA A 222 -4.84 -16.47 3.00
C ALA A 222 -5.38 -17.84 3.47
N ARG A 223 -6.64 -17.90 3.90
CA ARG A 223 -7.29 -19.15 4.34
C ARG A 223 -7.29 -20.21 3.24
N SER A 224 -7.66 -19.85 2.02
CA SER A 224 -7.68 -20.79 0.90
C SER A 224 -6.29 -21.28 0.50
N ILE A 225 -5.28 -20.42 0.56
CA ILE A 225 -3.88 -20.83 0.31
C ILE A 225 -3.41 -21.81 1.38
N LEU A 226 -3.72 -21.57 2.66
CA LEU A 226 -3.37 -22.46 3.77
C LEU A 226 -4.08 -23.82 3.62
N ALA A 227 -5.39 -23.83 3.36
CA ALA A 227 -6.14 -25.06 3.12
C ALA A 227 -5.59 -25.85 1.92
N ALA A 228 -5.18 -25.17 0.84
CA ALA A 228 -4.57 -25.82 -0.32
C ALA A 228 -3.15 -26.36 -0.04
N ARG A 229 -2.42 -25.79 0.93
CA ARG A 229 -1.13 -26.31 1.38
C ARG A 229 -1.31 -27.55 2.24
N GLU A 230 -2.29 -27.55 3.15
CA GLU A 230 -2.64 -28.71 3.97
C GLU A 230 -3.10 -29.90 3.12
N ARG A 231 -3.98 -29.68 2.13
CA ARG A 231 -4.39 -30.74 1.19
C ARG A 231 -3.21 -31.35 0.45
N ARG A 232 -2.29 -30.52 -0.04
CA ARG A 232 -1.06 -30.99 -0.71
C ARG A 232 -0.16 -31.78 0.25
N LYS A 233 0.00 -31.32 1.49
CA LYS A 233 0.75 -32.04 2.52
C LYS A 233 0.13 -33.42 2.78
N ASN A 234 -1.19 -33.50 2.94
CA ASN A 234 -1.88 -34.77 3.20
C ASN A 234 -1.73 -35.75 2.01
N MET A 235 -1.85 -35.27 0.77
CA MET A 235 -1.64 -36.10 -0.43
C MET A 235 -0.22 -36.69 -0.46
N LEU A 236 0.80 -35.87 -0.17
CA LEU A 236 2.19 -36.33 -0.10
C LEU A 236 2.41 -37.36 1.01
N TRP A 237 1.80 -37.18 2.19
CA TRP A 237 1.87 -38.18 3.27
C TRP A 237 1.19 -39.49 2.89
N THR A 238 0.02 -39.42 2.24
CA THR A 238 -0.69 -40.62 1.76
C THR A 238 0.16 -41.37 0.73
N GLU A 239 0.75 -40.69 -0.24
CA GLU A 239 1.64 -41.31 -1.23
C GLU A 239 2.87 -41.94 -0.57
N LEU A 240 3.58 -41.22 0.31
CA LEU A 240 4.74 -41.75 1.03
C LEU A 240 4.39 -43.00 1.85
N SER A 241 3.27 -42.96 2.58
CA SER A 241 2.81 -44.11 3.38
C SER A 241 2.46 -45.33 2.52
N SER A 242 1.89 -45.10 1.33
CA SER A 242 1.56 -46.18 0.38
C SER A 242 2.82 -46.82 -0.22
N VAL A 243 3.85 -46.02 -0.51
CA VAL A 243 5.15 -46.51 -1.01
C VAL A 243 5.86 -47.33 0.07
N GLU A 244 5.85 -46.87 1.31
CA GLU A 244 6.48 -47.59 2.43
C GLU A 244 5.78 -48.92 2.73
N ALA A 245 4.44 -48.95 2.66
CA ALA A 245 3.66 -50.18 2.79
C ALA A 245 3.99 -51.19 1.68
N SER A 246 4.07 -50.74 0.42
CA SER A 246 4.43 -51.62 -0.71
C SER A 246 5.85 -52.17 -0.60
N SER A 247 6.81 -51.36 -0.14
CA SER A 247 8.19 -51.81 0.12
C SER A 247 8.27 -52.89 1.20
N ARG A 248 7.47 -52.75 2.27
CA ARG A 248 7.36 -53.78 3.32
C ARG A 248 6.75 -55.07 2.79
N GLU A 249 5.68 -55.00 2.01
CA GLU A 249 5.06 -56.18 1.39
C GLU A 249 6.04 -56.93 0.49
N GLN A 250 6.81 -56.23 -0.34
CA GLN A 250 7.85 -56.83 -1.18
C GLN A 250 8.94 -57.53 -0.34
N SER A 251 9.37 -56.90 0.76
CA SER A 251 10.37 -57.48 1.67
C SER A 251 9.86 -58.74 2.38
N THR A 252 8.59 -58.75 2.82
CA THR A 252 7.97 -59.93 3.44
C THR A 252 7.76 -61.06 2.42
N ALA A 253 7.31 -60.74 1.21
CA ALA A 253 7.16 -61.72 0.13
C ALA A 253 8.49 -62.38 -0.24
N ALA A 254 9.58 -61.60 -0.34
CA ALA A 254 10.92 -62.13 -0.58
C ALA A 254 11.38 -63.07 0.54
N MET A 255 11.11 -62.72 1.82
CA MET A 255 11.43 -63.58 2.96
C MET A 255 10.66 -64.91 2.91
N MET A 256 9.36 -64.89 2.61
CA MET A 256 8.57 -66.13 2.45
C MET A 256 9.12 -67.01 1.32
N LEU A 257 9.52 -66.41 0.20
CA LEU A 257 10.12 -67.12 -0.93
C LEU A 257 11.43 -67.81 -0.54
N VAL A 258 12.29 -67.15 0.23
CA VAL A 258 13.53 -67.74 0.75
C VAL A 258 13.24 -68.91 1.70
N VAL A 259 12.25 -68.78 2.59
CA VAL A 259 11.85 -69.86 3.51
C VAL A 259 11.30 -71.07 2.74
N VAL A 260 10.43 -70.85 1.76
CA VAL A 260 9.85 -71.93 0.94
C VAL A 260 10.93 -72.62 0.10
N LEU A 261 11.79 -71.86 -0.59
CA LEU A 261 12.86 -72.43 -1.41
C LEU A 261 13.96 -73.11 -0.57
N GLY A 262 14.27 -72.59 0.62
CA GLY A 262 15.26 -73.20 1.52
C GLY A 262 14.76 -74.46 2.23
N GLY A 263 13.44 -74.60 2.41
CA GLY A 263 12.82 -75.76 3.04
C GLY A 263 12.74 -77.01 2.16
N GLU A 264 12.80 -76.88 0.83
CA GLU A 264 12.74 -78.03 -0.10
C GLU A 264 14.10 -78.72 -0.35
N PHE A 265 15.18 -78.24 0.28
CA PHE A 265 16.54 -78.81 0.15
C PHE A 265 17.03 -79.55 1.41
N ILE A 266 16.13 -79.93 2.32
CA ILE A 266 16.40 -80.78 3.50
C ILE A 266 15.53 -82.03 3.40
#